data_AF-A0A847A7H0-F1
#
_entry.id   AF-A0A847A7H0-F1
#
_cell.length_a   1.000
_cell.length_b   1.000
_cell.length_c   1.000
_cell.angle_alpha   90.00
_cell.angle_beta   90.00
_cell.angle_gamma   90.00
#
_symmetry.space_group_name_H-M   'P 1'
#
loop_
_entity.id
_entity.type
_entity.pdbx_description
1 polymer ?
#
loop_
_entity_poly.entity_id
_entity_poly.type
_entity_poly.pdbx_seq_one_letter_code
_entity_poly.pdbx_strand_id
1 'polypeptide(L)' 'MFFVNTMAPLILYSCSALLFFLGVRRIRLGSRAKGVVNIIGAGAIAIMGWSIGNP' A
#
# COMPACT_ATOMS: atom_id res chain seq x y z
N MET A 1 11.15 -20.03 1.42
CA MET A 1 11.92 -18.76 1.55
C MET A 1 11.88 -17.91 0.27
N PHE A 2 12.02 -18.50 -0.93
CA PHE A 2 11.87 -17.76 -2.22
C PHE A 2 10.48 -17.17 -2.45
N PHE A 3 9.41 -17.89 -2.09
CA PHE A 3 8.03 -17.42 -2.28
C PHE A 3 7.71 -16.16 -1.45
N VAL A 4 8.23 -16.10 -0.22
CA VAL A 4 8.04 -14.93 0.66
C VAL A 4 8.82 -13.72 0.15
N ASN A 5 10.05 -13.89 -0.33
CA ASN A 5 10.85 -12.78 -0.86
C ASN A 5 10.37 -12.27 -2.23
N THR A 6 9.68 -13.08 -3.02
CA THR A 6 9.28 -12.69 -4.39
C THR A 6 7.79 -12.33 -4.45
N MET A 7 6.91 -13.13 -3.85
CA MET A 7 5.46 -12.94 -3.96
C MET A 7 4.91 -12.00 -2.88
N ALA A 8 5.47 -11.99 -1.67
CA ALA A 8 5.01 -11.07 -0.63
C ALA A 8 5.19 -9.59 -1.03
N PRO A 9 6.34 -9.13 -1.58
CA PRO A 9 6.46 -7.74 -2.00
C PRO A 9 5.55 -7.38 -3.18
N LEU A 10 5.29 -8.32 -4.11
CA LEU A 10 4.34 -8.10 -5.22
C LEU A 10 2.90 -7.89 -4.72
N ILE A 11 2.46 -8.70 -3.76
CA ILE A 11 1.14 -8.59 -3.14
C ILE A 11 1.05 -7.28 -2.34
N LEU A 12 2.09 -6.94 -1.58
CA LEU A 12 2.16 -5.69 -0.82
C LEU A 12 2.16 -4.45 -1.73
N TYR A 13 2.89 -4.47 -2.84
CA TYR A 13 2.87 -3.39 -3.84
C TYR A 13 1.50 -3.22 -4.49
N SER A 14 0.86 -4.34 -4.86
CA SER A 14 -0.49 -4.34 -5.45
C SER A 14 -1.52 -3.79 -4.45
N CYS A 15 -1.42 -4.18 -3.18
CA CYS A 15 -2.30 -3.70 -2.13
C CYS A 15 -2.08 -2.22 -1.83
N SER A 16 -0.83 -1.76 -1.82
CA SER A 16 -0.47 -0.35 -1.69
C SER A 16 -1.03 0.50 -2.84
N ALA A 17 -0.91 0.03 -4.10
CA ALA A 17 -1.47 0.72 -5.26
C ALA A 17 -3.00 0.85 -5.18
N LEU A 18 -3.70 -0.22 -4.78
CA LEU A 18 -5.15 -0.21 -4.60
C LEU A 18 -5.58 0.72 -3.47
N LEU A 19 -4.89 0.70 -2.33
CA LEU A 19 -5.17 1.58 -1.19
C LEU A 19 -4.92 3.05 -1.54
N PHE A 20 -3.88 3.35 -2.31
CA PHE A 20 -3.59 4.68 -2.81
C PHE A 20 -4.72 5.17 -3.73
N PHE A 21 -5.14 4.36 -4.71
CA PHE A 21 -6.23 4.71 -5.62
C PHE A 21 -7.57 4.88 -4.88
N LEU A 22 -7.88 4.00 -3.93
CA LEU A 22 -9.04 4.11 -3.05
C LEU A 22 -8.96 5.36 -2.16
N GLY A 23 -7.78 5.69 -1.64
CA GLY A 23 -7.51 6.89 -0.87
C GLY A 23 -7.83 8.15 -1.67
N VAL A 24 -7.25 8.28 -2.87
CA VAL A 24 -7.51 9.38 -3.81
C VAL A 24 -9.00 9.49 -4.13
N ARG A 25 -9.66 8.36 -4.42
CA ARG A 25 -11.10 8.33 -4.72
C ARG A 25 -11.94 8.80 -3.53
N ARG A 26 -11.60 8.41 -2.30
CA ARG A 26 -12.29 8.84 -1.07
C ARG A 26 -12.07 10.32 -0.75
N ILE A 27 -10.88 10.87 -1.02
CA ILE A 27 -10.63 12.32 -0.91
C ILE A 27 -11.53 13.07 -1.89
N ARG A 28 -11.65 12.57 -3.13
CA ARG A 28 -12.51 13.15 -4.16
C ARG A 28 -14.00 13.08 -3.80
N LEU A 29 -14.43 12.02 -3.12
CA LEU A 29 -15.81 11.83 -2.62
C LEU A 29 -16.13 12.65 -1.33
N GLY A 30 -15.23 13.52 -0.89
CA GLY A 30 -15.44 14.40 0.28
C GLY A 30 -15.05 13.79 1.63
N SER A 31 -14.69 12.51 1.68
CA SER A 31 -14.21 11.85 2.92
C SER A 31 -12.68 11.96 3.06
N ARG A 32 -12.21 13.20 3.25
CA ARG A 32 -10.78 13.55 3.25
C ARG A 32 -9.97 12.79 4.32
N ALA A 33 -10.47 12.69 5.56
CA ALA A 33 -9.77 12.01 6.66
C ALA A 33 -9.53 10.52 6.36
N LYS A 34 -10.56 9.79 5.91
CA LYS A 34 -10.43 8.37 5.52
C LYS A 34 -9.52 8.19 4.31
N GLY A 35 -9.53 9.14 3.38
CA GLY A 35 -8.66 9.12 2.22
C GLY A 35 -7.18 9.30 2.58
N VAL A 36 -6.87 10.24 3.48
CA VAL A 36 -5.51 10.46 3.98
C VAL A 36 -4.99 9.23 4.73
N VAL A 37 -5.79 8.61 5.59
CA VAL A 37 -5.41 7.36 6.29
C VAL A 37 -5.10 6.24 5.29
N ASN A 38 -5.89 6.10 4.22
CA ASN A 38 -5.62 5.12 3.17
C ASN A 38 -4.29 5.38 2.43
N ILE A 39 -3.95 6.64 2.17
CA ILE A 39 -2.69 7.01 1.50
C ILE A 39 -1.48 6.77 2.43
N ILE A 40 -1.58 7.15 3.70
CA ILE A 40 -0.52 6.89 4.69
C ILE A 40 -0.32 5.38 4.88
N GLY A 41 -1.41 4.62 5.00
CA GLY A 41 -1.37 3.16 5.08
C GLY A 41 -0.75 2.52 3.84
N ALA A 42 -1.08 3.01 2.64
CA ALA A 42 -0.44 2.56 1.40
C ALA A 42 1.08 2.79 1.44
N GLY A 43 1.53 3.95 1.92
CA GLY A 43 2.95 4.26 2.10
C GLY A 43 3.66 3.30 3.05
N ALA A 44 3.07 3.03 4.22
CA ALA A 44 3.63 2.08 5.19
C ALA A 44 3.74 0.65 4.62
N ILE A 45 2.74 0.20 3.87
CA ILE A 45 2.72 -1.11 3.21
C ILE A 45 3.79 -1.20 2.12
N ALA A 46 4.01 -0.13 1.36
CA ALA A 46 5.08 -0.08 0.35
C ALA A 46 6.46 -0.17 0.99
N ILE A 47 6.68 0.52 2.12
CA ILE A 47 7.94 0.46 2.87
C ILE A 47 8.15 -0.95 3.44
N MET A 48 7.14 -1.58 4.04
CA MET A 48 7.25 -2.98 4.50
C MET A 48 7.55 -3.93 3.33
N GLY A 49 6.88 -3.77 2.19
CA GLY A 49 7.17 -4.55 0.99
C GLY A 49 8.61 -4.40 0.52
N TRP A 50 9.15 -3.18 0.55
CA TRP A 50 10.55 -2.91 0.24
C TRP A 50 11.50 -3.56 1.25
N SER A 51 11.24 -3.42 2.56
CA SER A 51 12.07 -4.01 3.62
C SER A 51 12.05 -5.54 3.62
N ILE A 52 10.96 -6.18 3.14
CA ILE A 52 10.88 -7.64 3.00
C ILE A 52 11.64 -8.13 1.76
N GLY A 53 11.60 -7.37 0.67
CA GLY A 53 12.33 -7.70 -0.57
C GLY A 53 13.83 -7.39 -0.50
N ASN A 54 14.24 -6.53 0.44
CA ASN A 54 15.62 -6.09 0.63
C ASN A 54 16.01 -6.20 2.12
N PRO A 55 16.19 -7.44 2.62
CA PRO A 55 16.51 -7.72 4.03
C PRO A 55 17.87 -7.18 4.47
#